data_AF-A0A9W7YC15-F1
#
_entry.id   AF-A0A9W7YC15-F1
#
_cell.length_a   1.000
_cell.length_b   1.000
_cell.length_c   1.000
_cell.angle_alpha   90.00
_cell.angle_beta   90.00
_cell.angle_gamma   90.00
#
_symmetry.space_group_name_H-M   'P 1'
#
loop_
_entity.id
_entity.type
_entity.pdbx_description
1 polymer ?
#
loop_
_entity_poly.entity_id
_entity_poly.type
_entity_poly.pdbx_seq_one_letter_code
_entity_poly.pdbx_strand_id
1 'polypeptide(L)'
;MSGGTDSPKQRGAASGAKSSQRPKKAGGERNAAVDAQAAIVLQKGFLDDVIDGVQLGLLAIALICLIFIAVFGSSLPTIFPVARPVYDALGGVPELVRGIPEFVGYAREEFPGSLDEAAQLGAQLSAQLVAWLGELLHRLPYKECVLLFSWAMYLWETKLNIRQRDRLHEVRRPLAISSFISRQVYLEANAYGLDKSSLVLVKDAVGQVQTTLIIVYGLIPALWRAIGDLAEAQLGLGPEYEITHSVLFFVAAVAISTVLSLPFDLYSTFVVEKKHGFNKQTWGLFVSDAIKSLLLVVIFGAPLIALFLWIISKTGPQFYLYTWALLAAVQLLAIVIYPTLIQPLFNKFEPLPAGKLREAIEALASRLNFPLKKLYVVDGSKRSSHSNAYVFGFFKSKRIVIYDTLIEQCTTEEIVAVVGHELGHWKMSHVPRMLAMAQIQTFLIFFAFGCFIGEKAMYASFGMETTPVMLGFVFFQYLYEPLGSLLQFCGNVVSRINEFQADAFSKKLGYGKQLAACLIKLQIENKSTMNPDPLYSAYHYSHPPLVERLNALDNPHVAPKTE
;
A
#
# COMPACT_ATOMS: atom_id res chain seq x y z
N MET A 1 -81.22 -21.60 71.62
CA MET A 1 -80.18 -21.21 72.59
C MET A 1 -79.00 -20.68 71.77
N SER A 2 -78.84 -19.37 71.61
CA SER A 2 -78.02 -18.45 72.44
C SER A 2 -76.51 -18.75 72.34
N GLY A 3 -75.58 -17.84 72.02
CA GLY A 3 -75.56 -16.41 71.63
C GLY A 3 -74.30 -16.17 70.77
N GLY A 4 -73.81 -14.98 70.38
CA GLY A 4 -73.97 -13.64 70.96
C GLY A 4 -73.08 -13.47 72.21
N THR A 5 -72.00 -12.68 72.24
CA THR A 5 -71.30 -11.85 71.20
C THR A 5 -69.75 -12.11 71.29
N ASP A 6 -68.72 -11.30 70.98
CA ASP A 6 -68.55 -9.88 70.58
C ASP A 6 -67.15 -9.60 69.93
N SER A 7 -66.73 -8.33 69.84
CA SER A 7 -65.43 -7.79 69.39
C SER A 7 -64.90 -6.75 70.45
N PRO A 8 -63.66 -6.16 70.41
CA PRO A 8 -63.05 -5.55 69.21
C PRO A 8 -61.48 -5.39 69.13
N LYS A 9 -61.01 -4.99 67.92
CA LYS A 9 -59.87 -4.07 67.62
C LYS A 9 -58.48 -4.28 68.29
N GLN A 10 -57.42 -4.37 67.48
CA GLN A 10 -56.56 -3.21 67.17
C GLN A 10 -55.64 -3.40 65.93
N ARG A 11 -54.88 -2.34 65.58
CA ARG A 11 -54.25 -2.08 64.27
C ARG A 11 -52.88 -2.76 64.07
N GLY A 12 -52.51 -3.02 62.82
CA GLY A 12 -51.11 -3.26 62.42
C GLY A 12 -50.99 -3.61 60.93
N ALA A 13 -50.25 -2.82 60.14
CA ALA A 13 -50.04 -3.06 58.71
C ALA A 13 -48.57 -2.85 58.33
N ALA A 14 -47.95 -3.85 57.69
CA ALA A 14 -46.68 -3.74 56.99
C ALA A 14 -46.54 -4.90 55.98
N SER A 15 -46.09 -4.62 54.76
CA SER A 15 -45.77 -5.63 53.74
C SER A 15 -44.25 -5.88 53.69
N GLY A 16 -43.84 -7.15 53.76
CA GLY A 16 -42.44 -7.56 53.62
C GLY A 16 -42.18 -8.19 52.25
N ALA A 17 -41.26 -7.63 51.48
CA ALA A 17 -41.02 -8.05 50.09
C ALA A 17 -40.22 -9.37 49.98
N LYS A 18 -40.59 -10.22 49.00
CA LYS A 18 -39.73 -11.33 48.56
C LYS A 18 -38.51 -10.76 47.80
N SER A 19 -37.30 -11.12 48.24
CA SER A 19 -36.06 -10.69 47.59
C SER A 19 -35.83 -11.41 46.25
N SER A 20 -35.87 -10.66 45.13
CA SER A 20 -35.45 -11.18 43.82
C SER A 20 -33.94 -10.97 43.61
N GLN A 21 -33.18 -12.06 43.52
CA GLN A 21 -31.77 -11.98 43.14
C GLN A 21 -31.65 -11.72 41.63
N ARG A 22 -31.44 -10.45 41.25
CA ARG A 22 -31.01 -10.10 39.88
C ARG A 22 -29.58 -10.61 39.62
N PRO A 23 -29.29 -11.17 38.43
CA PRO A 23 -27.93 -11.56 38.06
C PRO A 23 -27.07 -10.31 37.81
N LYS A 24 -26.25 -9.91 38.79
CA LYS A 24 -25.39 -8.71 38.71
C LYS A 24 -24.05 -8.92 37.99
N LYS A 25 -23.58 -10.16 37.79
CA LYS A 25 -22.20 -10.45 37.31
C LYS A 25 -21.93 -9.99 35.88
N ALA A 26 -22.76 -10.40 34.91
CA ALA A 26 -22.51 -10.17 33.48
C ALA A 26 -22.36 -8.69 33.07
N GLY A 27 -22.95 -7.76 33.81
CA GLY A 27 -22.77 -6.32 33.58
C GLY A 27 -21.44 -5.78 34.10
N GLY A 28 -20.94 -6.29 35.23
CA GLY A 28 -19.65 -5.90 35.79
C GLY A 28 -18.48 -6.44 34.97
N GLU A 29 -18.53 -7.72 34.62
CA GLU A 29 -17.52 -8.39 33.79
C GLU A 29 -17.39 -7.74 32.39
N ARG A 30 -18.53 -7.37 31.77
CA ARG A 30 -18.51 -6.69 30.47
C ARG A 30 -17.93 -5.28 30.53
N ASN A 31 -18.21 -4.51 31.59
CA ASN A 31 -17.59 -3.19 31.75
C ASN A 31 -16.09 -3.31 32.03
N ALA A 32 -15.68 -4.24 32.90
CA ALA A 32 -14.27 -4.50 33.19
C ALA A 32 -13.47 -4.88 31.94
N ALA A 33 -14.03 -5.67 31.01
CA ALA A 33 -13.40 -5.99 29.74
C ALA A 33 -13.23 -4.74 28.82
N VAL A 34 -14.25 -3.88 28.73
CA VAL A 34 -14.19 -2.63 27.94
C VAL A 34 -13.17 -1.65 28.53
N ASP A 35 -13.08 -1.56 29.86
CA ASP A 35 -12.15 -0.66 30.53
C ASP A 35 -10.71 -1.21 30.58
N ALA A 36 -10.52 -2.53 30.61
CA ALA A 36 -9.22 -3.16 30.33
C ALA A 36 -8.76 -2.92 28.88
N GLN A 37 -9.67 -3.01 27.90
CA GLN A 37 -9.36 -2.66 26.51
C GLN A 37 -9.02 -1.17 26.35
N ALA A 38 -9.69 -0.28 27.10
CA ALA A 38 -9.34 1.13 27.16
C ALA A 38 -7.98 1.38 27.81
N ALA A 39 -7.62 0.62 28.86
CA ALA A 39 -6.30 0.65 29.46
C ALA A 39 -5.22 0.23 28.46
N ILE A 40 -5.43 -0.85 27.67
CA ILE A 40 -4.51 -1.24 26.58
C ILE A 40 -4.32 -0.10 25.58
N VAL A 41 -5.40 0.55 25.13
CA VAL A 41 -5.32 1.68 24.18
C VAL A 41 -4.60 2.90 24.76
N LEU A 42 -4.70 3.16 26.08
CA LEU A 42 -4.04 4.29 26.73
C LEU A 42 -2.58 4.01 27.14
N GLN A 43 -2.26 2.79 27.55
CA GLN A 43 -0.97 2.42 28.14
C GLN A 43 0.07 1.98 27.11
N LYS A 44 -0.34 1.71 25.86
CA LYS A 44 0.56 1.17 24.82
C LYS A 44 1.57 2.18 24.29
N GLY A 45 2.63 2.41 25.07
CA GLY A 45 3.71 3.31 24.73
C GLY A 45 4.46 2.88 23.47
N PHE A 46 5.06 3.85 22.79
CA PHE A 46 5.98 3.58 21.68
C PHE A 46 7.19 2.74 22.14
N LEU A 47 7.65 2.92 23.38
CA LEU A 47 8.81 2.22 23.92
C LEU A 47 8.61 0.71 24.06
N ASP A 48 7.44 0.25 24.51
CA ASP A 48 7.18 -1.17 24.74
C ASP A 48 7.12 -1.94 23.41
N ASP A 49 6.42 -1.35 22.44
CA ASP A 49 6.41 -1.80 21.04
C ASP A 49 7.80 -1.80 20.40
N VAL A 50 8.62 -0.80 20.73
CA VAL A 50 10.01 -0.70 20.29
C VAL A 50 10.89 -1.73 20.98
N ILE A 51 10.60 -2.23 22.18
CA ILE A 51 11.42 -3.28 22.81
C ILE A 51 11.27 -4.62 22.08
N ASP A 52 10.04 -5.07 21.82
CA ASP A 52 9.78 -6.27 21.01
C ASP A 52 10.23 -6.05 19.55
N GLY A 53 9.95 -4.86 19.00
CA GLY A 53 10.37 -4.45 17.67
C GLY A 53 11.88 -4.34 17.49
N VAL A 54 12.64 -3.98 18.54
CA VAL A 54 14.11 -3.95 18.56
C VAL A 54 14.68 -5.35 18.73
N GLN A 55 14.01 -6.32 19.33
CA GLN A 55 14.48 -7.71 19.25
C GLN A 55 14.37 -8.25 17.81
N LEU A 56 13.28 -7.97 17.10
CA LEU A 56 13.20 -8.29 15.66
C LEU A 56 14.15 -7.43 14.81
N GLY A 57 14.27 -6.14 15.11
CA GLY A 57 15.16 -5.21 14.43
C GLY A 57 16.62 -5.58 14.62
N LEU A 58 17.03 -6.00 15.82
CA LEU A 58 18.37 -6.54 16.10
C LEU A 58 18.56 -7.93 15.52
N LEU A 59 17.53 -8.77 15.37
CA LEU A 59 17.65 -10.01 14.60
C LEU A 59 17.86 -9.74 13.11
N ALA A 60 17.13 -8.78 12.53
CA ALA A 60 17.31 -8.35 11.15
C ALA A 60 18.69 -7.67 10.95
N ILE A 61 19.08 -6.75 11.83
CA ILE A 61 20.37 -6.06 11.81
C ILE A 61 21.52 -7.05 12.10
N ALA A 62 21.37 -8.01 13.00
CA ALA A 62 22.40 -9.04 13.23
C ALA A 62 22.49 -10.01 12.05
N LEU A 63 21.38 -10.35 11.39
CA LEU A 63 21.40 -11.14 10.15
C LEU A 63 22.06 -10.36 9.01
N ILE A 64 21.75 -9.06 8.86
CA ILE A 64 22.44 -8.14 7.96
C ILE A 64 23.94 -8.12 8.28
N CYS A 65 24.34 -7.87 9.54
CA CYS A 65 25.73 -7.84 9.96
C CYS A 65 26.44 -9.19 9.79
N LEU A 66 25.77 -10.33 9.99
CA LEU A 66 26.35 -11.66 9.76
C LEU A 66 26.58 -11.90 8.27
N ILE A 67 25.62 -11.56 7.40
CA ILE A 67 25.79 -11.60 5.94
C ILE A 67 26.90 -10.63 5.52
N PHE A 68 26.91 -9.42 6.08
CA PHE A 68 27.90 -8.37 5.77
C PHE A 68 29.31 -8.75 6.20
N ILE A 69 29.48 -9.37 7.37
CA ILE A 69 30.78 -9.87 7.86
C ILE A 69 31.21 -11.11 7.06
N ALA A 70 30.29 -12.01 6.69
CA ALA A 70 30.59 -13.17 5.86
C ALA A 70 30.97 -12.82 4.42
N VAL A 71 30.47 -11.71 3.87
CA VAL A 71 30.72 -11.28 2.48
C VAL A 71 31.79 -10.18 2.37
N PHE A 72 31.92 -9.29 3.37
CA PHE A 72 32.79 -8.10 3.33
C PHE A 72 33.77 -7.96 4.51
N GLY A 73 33.88 -8.96 5.38
CA GLY A 73 34.63 -8.88 6.65
C GLY A 73 36.11 -8.48 6.56
N SER A 74 36.74 -8.67 5.40
CA SER A 74 38.13 -8.26 5.13
C SER A 74 38.36 -6.74 5.08
N SER A 75 37.31 -5.95 4.87
CA SER A 75 37.42 -4.57 4.36
C SER A 75 36.91 -3.49 5.32
N LEU A 76 36.58 -3.87 6.56
CA LEU A 76 35.97 -3.01 7.58
C LEU A 76 36.78 -1.76 8.05
N PRO A 77 38.14 -1.76 8.13
CA PRO A 77 38.87 -0.65 8.74
C PRO A 77 38.81 0.70 7.98
N THR A 78 38.52 0.69 6.68
CA THR A 78 38.68 1.86 5.79
C THR A 78 37.47 2.82 5.76
N ILE A 79 36.47 2.60 6.61
CA ILE A 79 35.07 2.96 6.31
C ILE A 79 34.58 4.29 6.91
N PHE A 80 35.30 4.92 7.85
CA PHE A 80 34.76 6.05 8.64
C PHE A 80 35.49 7.40 8.47
N PRO A 81 34.93 8.28 7.61
CA PRO A 81 34.87 9.71 7.88
C PRO A 81 33.44 10.26 7.69
N VAL A 82 32.82 10.79 8.74
CA VAL A 82 31.40 11.18 8.75
C VAL A 82 31.22 12.71 8.80
N ALA A 83 30.15 13.20 8.16
CA ALA A 83 29.61 14.57 8.26
C ALA A 83 30.52 15.74 7.79
N ARG A 84 30.79 15.80 6.48
CA ARG A 84 31.13 17.05 5.75
C ARG A 84 30.14 17.40 4.62
N PRO A 85 29.83 16.50 3.66
CA PRO A 85 29.13 16.89 2.41
C PRO A 85 27.71 17.43 2.58
N VAL A 86 27.02 17.07 3.67
CA VAL A 86 25.64 17.52 3.97
C VAL A 86 25.56 19.04 4.17
N TYR A 87 26.65 19.69 4.60
CA TYR A 87 26.70 21.14 4.73
C TYR A 87 26.81 21.84 3.37
N ASP A 88 27.66 21.30 2.49
CA ASP A 88 27.97 21.91 1.19
C ASP A 88 26.82 21.71 0.18
N ALA A 89 26.15 20.55 0.19
CA ALA A 89 25.03 20.24 -0.70
C ALA A 89 23.80 21.17 -0.52
N LEU A 90 23.63 21.76 0.66
CA LEU A 90 22.55 22.71 0.94
C LEU A 90 22.86 24.13 0.43
N GLY A 91 24.12 24.42 0.06
CA GLY A 91 24.56 25.76 -0.38
C GLY A 91 24.09 26.18 -1.77
N GLY A 92 23.81 25.23 -2.68
CA GLY A 92 23.46 25.52 -4.08
C GLY A 92 21.98 25.79 -4.36
N VAL A 93 21.07 25.39 -3.45
CA VAL A 93 19.62 25.55 -3.62
C VAL A 93 19.18 27.02 -3.87
N PRO A 94 19.79 28.06 -3.25
CA PRO A 94 19.45 29.45 -3.54
C PRO A 94 19.74 29.91 -4.98
N GLU A 95 20.70 29.31 -5.69
CA GLU A 95 21.01 29.70 -7.07
C GLU A 95 19.97 29.14 -8.05
N LEU A 96 19.53 27.90 -7.84
CA LEU A 96 18.45 27.26 -8.61
C LEU A 96 17.16 28.08 -8.62
N VAL A 97 16.86 28.78 -7.52
CA VAL A 97 15.69 29.67 -7.40
C VAL A 97 15.94 31.06 -7.99
N ARG A 98 17.18 31.54 -8.02
CA ARG A 98 17.57 32.87 -8.55
C ARG A 98 17.59 32.96 -10.07
N GLY A 99 17.81 31.86 -10.79
CA GLY A 99 17.78 31.86 -12.27
C GLY A 99 16.39 31.98 -12.89
N ILE A 100 15.33 31.67 -12.12
CA ILE A 100 13.95 31.63 -12.63
C ILE A 100 13.48 33.02 -13.14
N PRO A 101 13.69 34.14 -12.42
CA PRO A 101 13.34 35.48 -12.92
C PRO A 101 14.13 35.94 -14.15
N GLU A 102 15.38 35.51 -14.34
CA GLU A 102 16.17 35.86 -15.54
C GLU A 102 15.65 35.13 -16.77
N PHE A 103 15.38 33.82 -16.66
CA PHE A 103 14.73 33.05 -17.74
C PHE A 103 13.34 33.61 -18.10
N VAL A 104 12.54 34.00 -17.10
CA VAL A 104 11.23 34.64 -17.30
C VAL A 104 11.35 36.08 -17.82
N GLY A 105 12.47 36.78 -17.56
CA GLY A 105 12.75 38.11 -18.09
C GLY A 105 13.13 38.06 -19.58
N TYR A 106 14.07 37.19 -19.94
CA TYR A 106 14.50 36.97 -21.32
C TYR A 106 13.31 36.56 -22.21
N ALA A 107 12.47 35.62 -21.74
CA ALA A 107 11.24 35.19 -22.41
C ALA A 107 10.10 36.23 -22.42
N ARG A 108 10.34 37.47 -21.96
CA ARG A 108 9.35 38.57 -21.89
C ARG A 108 9.75 39.80 -22.69
N GLU A 109 11.03 39.98 -23.00
CA GLU A 109 11.53 41.10 -23.82
C GLU A 109 11.54 40.75 -25.32
N GLU A 110 11.85 39.49 -25.69
CA GLU A 110 11.70 39.01 -27.06
C GLU A 110 10.25 38.53 -27.35
N PHE A 111 9.36 39.47 -27.67
CA PHE A 111 8.08 39.14 -28.32
C PHE A 111 8.26 39.06 -29.85
N PRO A 112 8.13 37.88 -30.47
CA PRO A 112 8.36 37.69 -31.90
C PRO A 112 7.28 38.37 -32.75
N GLY A 113 7.68 38.96 -33.89
CA GLY A 113 6.76 39.59 -34.85
C GLY A 113 6.06 38.60 -35.79
N SER A 114 6.56 37.37 -35.85
CA SER A 114 6.10 36.31 -36.75
C SER A 114 6.12 34.92 -36.09
N LEU A 115 5.42 33.96 -36.71
CA LEU A 115 5.37 32.58 -36.26
C LEU A 115 6.72 31.84 -36.40
N ASP A 116 7.53 32.21 -37.40
CA ASP A 116 8.84 31.60 -37.62
C ASP A 116 9.87 32.07 -36.58
N GLU A 117 9.85 33.35 -36.21
CA GLU A 117 10.63 33.87 -35.07
C GLU A 117 10.22 33.21 -33.76
N ALA A 118 8.91 33.01 -33.53
CA ALA A 118 8.41 32.30 -32.35
C ALA A 118 8.90 30.84 -32.30
N ALA A 119 8.97 30.16 -33.46
CA ALA A 119 9.51 28.81 -33.55
C ALA A 119 11.02 28.77 -33.33
N GLN A 120 11.78 29.74 -33.84
CA GLN A 120 13.23 29.84 -33.66
C GLN A 120 13.59 30.18 -32.20
N LEU A 121 12.91 31.15 -31.58
CA LEU A 121 13.07 31.48 -30.17
C LEU A 121 12.69 30.30 -29.27
N GLY A 122 11.59 29.60 -29.57
CA GLY A 122 11.23 28.35 -28.88
C GLY A 122 12.29 27.25 -29.03
N ALA A 123 12.92 27.12 -30.19
CA ALA A 123 14.02 26.17 -30.43
C ALA A 123 15.31 26.58 -29.69
N GLN A 124 15.65 27.87 -29.63
CA GLN A 124 16.82 28.36 -28.89
C GLN A 124 16.61 28.26 -27.37
N LEU A 125 15.46 28.68 -26.85
CA LEU A 125 15.11 28.54 -25.43
C LEU A 125 15.10 27.07 -24.98
N SER A 126 14.55 26.16 -25.79
CA SER A 126 14.58 24.73 -25.47
C SER A 126 15.98 24.13 -25.59
N ALA A 127 16.81 24.55 -26.55
CA ALA A 127 18.20 24.13 -26.64
C ALA A 127 19.05 24.63 -25.45
N GLN A 128 18.88 25.89 -25.04
CA GLN A 128 19.54 26.46 -23.86
C GLN A 128 19.07 25.78 -22.57
N LEU A 129 17.76 25.54 -22.42
CA LEU A 129 17.19 24.81 -21.27
C LEU A 129 17.74 23.38 -21.20
N VAL A 130 17.82 22.67 -22.34
CA VAL A 130 18.37 21.31 -22.40
C VAL A 130 19.88 21.31 -22.10
N ALA A 131 20.64 22.29 -22.58
CA ALA A 131 22.06 22.43 -22.25
C ALA A 131 22.28 22.72 -20.76
N TRP A 132 21.52 23.64 -20.18
CA TRP A 132 21.56 23.98 -18.75
C TRP A 132 21.13 22.81 -17.86
N LEU A 133 20.05 22.11 -18.22
CA LEU A 133 19.63 20.88 -17.55
C LEU A 133 20.71 19.79 -17.66
N GLY A 134 21.37 19.67 -18.80
CA GLY A 134 22.50 18.74 -18.99
C GLY A 134 23.68 19.09 -18.08
N GLU A 135 24.11 20.34 -18.04
CA GLU A 135 25.21 20.80 -17.17
C GLU A 135 24.87 20.68 -15.68
N LEU A 136 23.60 20.92 -15.30
CA LEU A 136 23.09 20.67 -13.96
C LEU A 136 23.15 19.18 -13.61
N LEU A 137 22.63 18.30 -14.48
CA LEU A 137 22.65 16.85 -14.30
C LEU A 137 24.07 16.29 -14.13
N HIS A 138 25.04 16.74 -14.94
CA HIS A 138 26.44 16.31 -14.81
C HIS A 138 27.10 16.74 -13.49
N ARG A 139 26.53 17.72 -12.78
CA ARG A 139 27.04 18.26 -11.52
C ARG A 139 26.25 17.85 -10.27
N LEU A 140 25.15 17.10 -10.41
CA LEU A 140 24.36 16.69 -9.24
C LEU A 140 25.15 15.71 -8.36
N PRO A 141 25.19 15.92 -7.03
CA PRO A 141 25.68 14.93 -6.09
C PRO A 141 24.61 13.86 -5.87
N TYR A 142 24.46 12.94 -6.83
CA TYR A 142 23.29 12.04 -6.94
C TYR A 142 23.04 11.21 -5.68
N LYS A 143 24.12 10.73 -5.04
CA LYS A 143 24.06 9.91 -3.83
C LYS A 143 23.53 10.72 -2.65
N GLU A 144 24.00 11.95 -2.50
CA GLU A 144 23.59 12.90 -1.47
C GLU A 144 22.14 13.37 -1.69
N CYS A 145 21.76 13.64 -2.95
CA CYS A 145 20.38 13.96 -3.32
C CYS A 145 19.42 12.80 -2.97
N VAL A 146 19.74 11.57 -3.36
CA VAL A 146 18.94 10.39 -3.01
C VAL A 146 18.83 10.22 -1.50
N LEU A 147 19.93 10.31 -0.75
CA LEU A 147 19.90 10.20 0.70
C LEU A 147 19.04 11.30 1.35
N LEU A 148 19.17 12.55 0.90
CA LEU A 148 18.38 13.68 1.39
C LEU A 148 16.88 13.48 1.12
N PHE A 149 16.52 13.08 -0.09
CA PHE A 149 15.11 12.84 -0.46
C PHE A 149 14.52 11.63 0.25
N SER A 150 15.25 10.51 0.34
CA SER A 150 14.85 9.31 1.07
C SER A 150 14.58 9.62 2.55
N TRP A 151 15.48 10.35 3.21
CA TRP A 151 15.26 10.78 4.60
C TRP A 151 14.13 11.79 4.75
N ALA A 152 13.94 12.72 3.81
CA ALA A 152 12.81 13.65 3.82
C ALA A 152 11.45 12.93 3.67
N MET A 153 11.38 11.93 2.79
CA MET A 153 10.20 11.08 2.60
C MET A 153 9.93 10.23 3.85
N TYR A 154 10.94 9.56 4.40
CA TYR A 154 10.81 8.80 5.65
C TYR A 154 10.32 9.66 6.82
N LEU A 155 10.83 10.89 6.98
CA LEU A 155 10.39 11.81 8.03
C LEU A 155 8.95 12.32 7.81
N TRP A 156 8.54 12.51 6.55
CA TRP A 156 7.16 12.82 6.19
C TRP A 156 6.21 11.66 6.54
N GLU A 157 6.53 10.43 6.11
CA GLU A 157 5.70 9.25 6.37
C GLU A 157 5.66 8.89 7.86
N THR A 158 6.78 9.03 8.57
CA THR A 158 6.83 8.89 10.04
C THR A 158 5.89 9.89 10.71
N LYS A 159 5.88 11.15 10.27
CA LYS A 159 4.96 12.20 10.77
C LYS A 159 3.50 11.86 10.47
N LEU A 160 3.17 11.31 9.31
CA LEU A 160 1.81 10.86 8.99
C LEU A 160 1.38 9.67 9.88
N ASN A 161 2.25 8.67 10.03
CA ASN A 161 2.00 7.50 10.86
C ASN A 161 1.84 7.85 12.36
N ILE A 162 2.63 8.78 12.90
CA ILE A 162 2.47 9.27 14.27
C ILE A 162 1.09 9.92 14.46
N ARG A 163 0.67 10.83 13.56
CA ARG A 163 -0.67 11.45 13.62
C ARG A 163 -1.80 10.43 13.60
N GLN A 164 -1.64 9.36 12.81
CA GLN A 164 -2.60 8.26 12.78
C GLN A 164 -2.55 7.42 14.07
N ARG A 165 -1.38 7.24 14.68
CA ARG A 165 -1.25 6.59 15.99
C ARG A 165 -1.93 7.40 17.09
N ASP A 166 -1.78 8.72 17.10
CA ASP A 166 -2.45 9.62 18.06
C ASP A 166 -3.98 9.43 18.03
N ARG A 167 -4.56 9.32 16.83
CA ARG A 167 -6.00 9.02 16.64
C ARG A 167 -6.40 7.64 17.12
N LEU A 168 -5.51 6.66 17.06
CA LEU A 168 -5.76 5.29 17.56
C LEU A 168 -5.67 5.20 19.09
N HIS A 169 -4.97 6.13 19.75
CA HIS A 169 -4.97 6.26 21.22
C HIS A 169 -6.26 6.91 21.77
N GLU A 170 -7.15 7.43 20.94
CA GLU A 170 -8.45 7.95 21.38
C GLU A 170 -9.33 6.82 21.94
N VAL A 171 -9.64 6.84 23.25
CA VAL A 171 -10.59 5.88 23.87
C VAL A 171 -12.06 6.29 23.76
N ARG A 172 -12.34 7.51 23.27
CA ARG A 172 -13.68 8.07 23.13
C ARG A 172 -14.13 8.05 21.66
N ARG A 173 -14.92 7.04 21.29
CA ARG A 173 -15.53 6.93 19.96
C ARG A 173 -16.19 8.26 19.50
N PRO A 174 -15.97 8.73 18.26
CA PRO A 174 -16.64 9.91 17.73
C PRO A 174 -18.17 9.80 17.75
N LEU A 175 -18.85 10.95 17.89
CA LEU A 175 -20.31 11.02 17.87
C LEU A 175 -20.89 10.47 16.56
N ALA A 176 -20.26 10.77 15.42
CA ALA A 176 -20.66 10.35 14.07
C ALA A 176 -20.84 8.83 13.89
N ILE A 177 -20.14 8.00 14.68
CA ILE A 177 -20.25 6.54 14.65
C ILE A 177 -20.92 5.94 15.89
N SER A 178 -21.22 6.75 16.91
CA SER A 178 -21.60 6.28 18.26
C SER A 178 -22.96 5.55 18.33
N SER A 179 -23.79 5.72 17.31
CA SER A 179 -25.09 5.11 17.09
C SER A 179 -25.03 3.67 16.58
N PHE A 180 -23.99 3.31 15.79
CA PHE A 180 -23.86 1.99 15.16
C PHE A 180 -22.56 1.23 15.51
N ILE A 181 -21.49 1.91 15.96
CA ILE A 181 -20.25 1.28 16.45
C ILE A 181 -20.23 1.29 17.97
N SER A 182 -20.19 0.12 18.61
CA SER A 182 -20.09 -0.01 20.08
C SER A 182 -18.72 0.46 20.60
N ARG A 183 -18.62 0.87 21.88
CA ARG A 183 -17.33 1.24 22.50
C ARG A 183 -16.33 0.08 22.46
N GLN A 184 -16.79 -1.16 22.66
CA GLN A 184 -15.93 -2.34 22.61
C GLN A 184 -15.29 -2.51 21.23
N VAL A 185 -16.10 -2.54 20.17
CA VAL A 185 -15.63 -2.70 18.77
C VAL A 185 -14.68 -1.57 18.37
N TYR A 186 -14.96 -0.33 18.79
CA TYR A 186 -14.07 0.81 18.55
C TYR A 186 -12.70 0.63 19.22
N LEU A 187 -12.66 0.18 20.49
CA LEU A 187 -11.40 -0.04 21.21
C LEU A 187 -10.64 -1.30 20.75
N GLU A 188 -11.33 -2.31 20.21
CA GLU A 188 -10.70 -3.46 19.54
C GLU A 188 -10.06 -3.05 18.21
N ALA A 189 -10.78 -2.28 17.37
CA ALA A 189 -10.25 -1.74 16.12
C ALA A 189 -9.07 -0.80 16.36
N ASN A 190 -9.15 0.06 17.38
CA ASN A 190 -8.04 0.94 17.75
C ASN A 190 -6.81 0.15 18.24
N ALA A 191 -6.97 -0.88 19.07
CA ALA A 191 -5.84 -1.71 19.52
C ALA A 191 -5.19 -2.51 18.36
N TYR A 192 -5.99 -3.00 17.41
CA TYR A 192 -5.49 -3.64 16.18
C TYR A 192 -4.71 -2.64 15.31
N GLY A 193 -5.26 -1.44 15.13
CA GLY A 193 -4.58 -0.34 14.45
C GLY A 193 -3.27 0.07 15.15
N LEU A 194 -3.22 0.08 16.48
CA LEU A 194 -1.99 0.35 17.23
C LEU A 194 -0.94 -0.75 17.02
N ASP A 195 -1.32 -2.04 17.06
CA ASP A 195 -0.38 -3.14 16.77
C ASP A 195 0.17 -3.06 15.34
N LYS A 196 -0.67 -2.72 14.35
CA LYS A 196 -0.22 -2.48 12.96
C LYS A 196 0.66 -1.24 12.82
N SER A 197 0.26 -0.11 13.41
CA SER A 197 1.05 1.14 13.44
C SER A 197 2.45 0.92 14.02
N SER A 198 2.56 0.09 15.06
CA SER A 198 3.83 -0.24 15.71
C SER A 198 4.75 -1.02 14.77
N LEU A 199 4.22 -2.06 14.12
CA LEU A 199 4.98 -2.87 13.17
C LEU A 199 5.42 -2.05 11.95
N VAL A 200 4.55 -1.16 11.45
CA VAL A 200 4.88 -0.23 10.36
C VAL A 200 6.03 0.69 10.76
N LEU A 201 5.90 1.44 11.87
CA LEU A 201 6.95 2.36 12.35
C LEU A 201 8.31 1.67 12.56
N VAL A 202 8.33 0.44 13.08
CA VAL A 202 9.58 -0.34 13.25
C VAL A 202 10.12 -0.85 11.91
N LYS A 203 9.26 -1.37 11.02
CA LYS A 203 9.65 -1.86 9.68
C LYS A 203 10.23 -0.73 8.82
N ASP A 204 9.58 0.44 8.84
CA ASP A 204 9.99 1.61 8.07
C ASP A 204 11.31 2.18 8.60
N ALA A 205 11.49 2.24 9.93
CA ALA A 205 12.75 2.67 10.55
C ALA A 205 13.93 1.74 10.20
N VAL A 206 13.73 0.42 10.30
CA VAL A 206 14.76 -0.57 9.89
C VAL A 206 15.01 -0.50 8.38
N GLY A 207 13.96 -0.31 7.57
CA GLY A 207 14.05 -0.11 6.13
C GLY A 207 14.86 1.13 5.75
N GLN A 208 14.64 2.27 6.42
CA GLN A 208 15.39 3.50 6.17
C GLN A 208 16.87 3.36 6.57
N VAL A 209 17.16 2.68 7.68
CA VAL A 209 18.53 2.34 8.07
C VAL A 209 19.16 1.42 7.02
N GLN A 210 18.47 0.35 6.58
CA GLN A 210 18.94 -0.57 5.55
C GLN A 210 19.25 0.15 4.23
N THR A 211 18.33 0.97 3.72
CA THR A 211 18.51 1.78 2.49
C THR A 211 19.69 2.75 2.64
N THR A 212 19.83 3.40 3.79
CA THR A 212 20.98 4.28 4.08
C THR A 212 22.29 3.49 4.04
N LEU A 213 22.38 2.32 4.68
CA LEU A 213 23.57 1.47 4.67
C LEU A 213 23.91 0.96 3.25
N ILE A 214 22.89 0.56 2.48
CA ILE A 214 23.04 0.12 1.08
C ILE A 214 23.67 1.21 0.22
N ILE A 215 23.21 2.45 0.35
CA ILE A 215 23.67 3.59 -0.45
C ILE A 215 25.03 4.11 0.05
N VAL A 216 25.20 4.29 1.36
CA VAL A 216 26.44 4.81 1.96
C VAL A 216 27.62 3.89 1.65
N TYR A 217 27.47 2.57 1.82
CA TYR A 217 28.53 1.59 1.60
C TYR A 217 28.56 0.99 0.19
N GLY A 218 27.71 1.44 -0.74
CA GLY A 218 27.72 0.98 -2.14
C GLY A 218 27.43 -0.51 -2.29
N LEU A 219 26.49 -1.05 -1.51
CA LEU A 219 26.22 -2.50 -1.46
C LEU A 219 25.59 -3.04 -2.75
N ILE A 220 24.89 -2.20 -3.52
CA ILE A 220 24.41 -2.53 -4.87
C ILE A 220 25.60 -2.71 -5.85
N PRO A 221 26.52 -1.73 -5.99
CA PRO A 221 27.81 -1.91 -6.67
C PRO A 221 28.64 -3.11 -6.21
N ALA A 222 28.62 -3.43 -4.91
CA ALA A 222 29.36 -4.57 -4.35
C ALA A 222 28.70 -5.91 -4.71
N LEU A 223 27.37 -6.02 -4.60
CA LEU A 223 26.61 -7.20 -5.01
C LEU A 223 26.70 -7.43 -6.52
N TRP A 224 26.66 -6.37 -7.33
CA TRP A 224 26.86 -6.48 -8.79
C TRP A 224 28.20 -7.13 -9.13
N ARG A 225 29.30 -6.60 -8.57
CA ARG A 225 30.65 -7.16 -8.80
C ARG A 225 30.74 -8.61 -8.31
N ALA A 226 30.35 -8.89 -7.07
CA ALA A 226 30.40 -10.24 -6.51
C ALA A 226 29.58 -11.28 -7.32
N ILE A 227 28.47 -10.87 -7.96
CA ILE A 227 27.69 -11.73 -8.86
C ILE A 227 28.37 -11.89 -10.23
N GLY A 228 28.98 -10.83 -10.77
CA GLY A 228 29.76 -10.90 -12.01
C GLY A 228 31.01 -11.77 -11.87
N ASP A 229 31.81 -11.53 -10.82
CA ASP A 229 33.00 -12.32 -10.46
C ASP A 229 32.66 -13.81 -10.30
N LEU A 230 31.51 -14.12 -9.66
CA LEU A 230 31.01 -15.48 -9.49
C LEU A 230 30.55 -16.11 -10.82
N ALA A 231 29.88 -15.34 -11.68
CA ALA A 231 29.43 -15.81 -13.00
C ALA A 231 30.61 -16.10 -13.93
N GLU A 232 31.65 -15.26 -13.91
CA GLU A 232 32.88 -15.51 -14.65
C GLU A 232 33.62 -16.73 -14.09
N ALA A 233 33.87 -16.78 -12.78
CA ALA A 233 34.66 -17.84 -12.15
C ALA A 233 33.99 -19.23 -12.15
N GLN A 234 32.66 -19.32 -12.15
CA GLN A 234 31.93 -20.60 -12.08
C GLN A 234 31.28 -21.03 -13.39
N LEU A 235 30.95 -20.10 -14.29
CA LEU A 235 30.24 -20.38 -15.54
C LEU A 235 31.02 -19.96 -16.80
N GLY A 236 32.16 -19.29 -16.65
CA GLY A 236 32.92 -18.74 -17.78
C GLY A 236 32.22 -17.56 -18.47
N LEU A 237 31.30 -16.89 -17.76
CA LEU A 237 30.50 -15.79 -18.31
C LEU A 237 31.08 -14.45 -17.86
N GLY A 238 32.01 -13.91 -18.64
CA GLY A 238 32.65 -12.61 -18.40
C GLY A 238 31.73 -11.40 -18.56
N PRO A 239 32.26 -10.17 -18.41
CA PRO A 239 31.49 -8.92 -18.45
C PRO A 239 30.71 -8.67 -19.75
N GLU A 240 31.09 -9.31 -20.85
CA GLU A 240 30.36 -9.28 -22.13
C GLU A 240 28.95 -9.87 -22.04
N TYR A 241 28.64 -10.64 -21.00
CA TYR A 241 27.32 -11.21 -20.73
C TYR A 241 26.47 -10.33 -19.77
N GLU A 242 26.50 -9.00 -19.93
CA GLU A 242 25.80 -8.02 -19.06
C GLU A 242 24.33 -8.37 -18.76
N ILE A 243 23.59 -8.89 -19.75
CA ILE A 243 22.18 -9.30 -19.57
C ILE A 243 22.08 -10.48 -18.58
N THR A 244 22.98 -11.45 -18.66
CA THR A 244 23.02 -12.58 -17.73
C THR A 244 23.47 -12.14 -16.34
N HIS A 245 24.50 -11.29 -16.24
CA HIS A 245 24.91 -10.68 -14.97
C HIS A 245 23.74 -9.92 -14.32
N SER A 246 22.98 -9.15 -15.11
CA SER A 246 21.80 -8.41 -14.65
C SER A 246 20.66 -9.32 -14.16
N VAL A 247 20.42 -10.45 -14.83
CA VAL A 247 19.43 -11.44 -14.39
C VAL A 247 19.87 -12.13 -13.11
N LEU A 248 21.13 -12.52 -12.98
CA LEU A 248 21.69 -13.11 -11.76
C LEU A 248 21.65 -12.11 -10.59
N PHE A 249 22.01 -10.84 -10.84
CA PHE A 249 21.91 -9.75 -9.88
C PHE A 249 20.46 -9.53 -9.42
N PHE A 250 19.48 -9.54 -10.34
CA PHE A 250 18.06 -9.45 -9.99
C PHE A 250 17.62 -10.62 -9.09
N VAL A 251 17.96 -11.86 -9.44
CA VAL A 251 17.59 -13.04 -8.64
C VAL A 251 18.23 -12.99 -7.25
N ALA A 252 19.51 -12.58 -7.15
CA ALA A 252 20.19 -12.40 -5.88
C ALA A 252 19.55 -11.28 -5.03
N ALA A 253 19.25 -10.13 -5.62
CA ALA A 253 18.62 -9.00 -4.94
C ALA A 253 17.20 -9.35 -4.43
N VAL A 254 16.40 -10.08 -5.22
CA VAL A 254 15.08 -10.57 -4.80
C VAL A 254 15.20 -11.59 -3.67
N ALA A 255 16.16 -12.52 -3.73
CA ALA A 255 16.39 -13.50 -2.68
C ALA A 255 16.81 -12.83 -1.36
N ILE A 256 17.76 -11.88 -1.41
CA ILE A 256 18.19 -11.09 -0.25
C ILE A 256 17.01 -10.29 0.32
N SER A 257 16.26 -9.58 -0.52
CA SER A 257 15.08 -8.81 -0.09
C SER A 257 14.03 -9.69 0.60
N THR A 258 13.78 -10.89 0.09
CA THR A 258 12.85 -11.87 0.68
C THR A 258 13.33 -12.35 2.06
N VAL A 259 14.64 -12.56 2.25
CA VAL A 259 15.21 -12.94 3.55
C VAL A 259 15.11 -11.79 4.56
N LEU A 260 15.26 -10.54 4.12
CA LEU A 260 15.20 -9.35 4.97
C LEU A 260 13.76 -8.95 5.34
N SER A 261 12.75 -9.24 4.50
CA SER A 261 11.34 -9.01 4.84
C SER A 261 10.77 -10.06 5.80
N LEU A 262 11.27 -11.30 5.71
CA LEU A 262 10.73 -12.48 6.40
C LEU A 262 10.47 -12.30 7.91
N PRO A 263 11.33 -11.65 8.73
CA PRO A 263 11.04 -11.43 10.15
C PRO A 263 9.76 -10.62 10.37
N PHE A 264 9.56 -9.55 9.59
CA PHE A 264 8.39 -8.68 9.69
C PHE A 264 7.12 -9.38 9.19
N ASP A 265 7.22 -10.17 8.12
CA ASP A 265 6.09 -10.88 7.54
C ASP A 265 5.63 -12.04 8.44
N LEU A 266 6.57 -12.69 9.13
CA LEU A 266 6.30 -13.65 10.20
C LEU A 266 5.66 -13.00 11.44
N TYR A 267 6.16 -11.85 11.90
CA TYR A 267 5.58 -11.14 13.04
C TYR A 267 4.17 -10.63 12.74
N SER A 268 3.96 -10.06 11.54
CA SER A 268 2.64 -9.68 11.04
C SER A 268 1.67 -10.86 11.11
N THR A 269 2.03 -11.99 10.50
CA THR A 269 1.14 -13.15 10.38
C THR A 269 0.93 -13.88 11.71
N PHE A 270 2.01 -14.27 12.40
CA PHE A 270 1.95 -15.18 13.54
C PHE A 270 1.91 -14.49 14.91
N VAL A 271 2.14 -13.18 14.99
CA VAL A 271 1.94 -12.38 16.21
C VAL A 271 0.76 -11.42 16.05
N VAL A 272 0.80 -10.44 15.14
CA VAL A 272 -0.22 -9.37 15.05
C VAL A 272 -1.58 -9.91 14.61
N GLU A 273 -1.67 -10.53 13.43
CA GLU A 273 -2.93 -11.07 12.90
C GLU A 273 -3.45 -12.25 13.73
N LYS A 274 -2.56 -12.98 14.41
CA LYS A 274 -2.93 -14.05 15.34
C LYS A 274 -3.54 -13.49 16.63
N LYS A 275 -2.94 -12.46 17.24
CA LYS A 275 -3.40 -11.77 18.46
C LYS A 275 -4.82 -11.23 18.30
N HIS A 276 -5.19 -10.76 17.10
CA HIS A 276 -6.51 -10.20 16.81
C HIS A 276 -7.54 -11.20 16.26
N GLY A 277 -7.14 -12.47 16.10
CA GLY A 277 -7.99 -13.58 15.67
C GLY A 277 -8.11 -13.76 14.15
N PHE A 278 -7.44 -12.93 13.35
CA PHE A 278 -7.52 -12.96 11.88
C PHE A 278 -6.79 -14.13 11.26
N ASN A 279 -5.54 -14.41 11.67
CA ASN A 279 -4.70 -15.41 11.01
C ASN A 279 -5.29 -16.83 11.09
N LYS A 280 -5.48 -17.49 9.94
CA LYS A 280 -5.87 -18.91 9.81
C LYS A 280 -4.79 -19.78 9.14
N GLN A 281 -3.67 -19.19 8.73
CA GLN A 281 -2.59 -19.90 8.04
C GLN A 281 -1.77 -20.78 8.99
N THR A 282 -1.35 -21.94 8.49
CA THR A 282 -0.33 -22.78 9.14
C THR A 282 1.06 -22.41 8.64
N TRP A 283 2.11 -22.76 9.40
CA TRP A 283 3.51 -22.59 8.98
C TRP A 283 3.82 -23.22 7.61
N GLY A 284 3.30 -24.41 7.34
CA GLY A 284 3.48 -25.09 6.05
C GLY A 284 2.80 -24.36 4.88
N LEU A 285 1.63 -23.74 5.12
CA LEU A 285 0.95 -22.92 4.11
C LEU A 285 1.75 -21.63 3.84
N PHE A 286 2.13 -20.91 4.89
CA PHE A 286 2.93 -19.68 4.79
C PHE A 286 4.24 -19.91 4.01
N VAL A 287 5.02 -20.93 4.37
CA VAL A 287 6.28 -21.25 3.68
C VAL A 287 6.03 -21.69 2.23
N SER A 288 4.99 -22.49 1.97
CA SER A 288 4.63 -22.88 0.61
C SER A 288 4.29 -21.67 -0.27
N ASP A 289 3.54 -20.71 0.25
CA ASP A 289 3.11 -19.53 -0.51
C ASP A 289 4.23 -18.49 -0.66
N ALA A 290 5.14 -18.38 0.31
CA ALA A 290 6.38 -17.61 0.16
C ALA A 290 7.25 -18.17 -0.97
N ILE A 291 7.47 -19.49 -1.00
CA ILE A 291 8.23 -20.18 -2.06
C ILE A 291 7.54 -20.02 -3.43
N LYS A 292 6.21 -20.21 -3.53
CA LYS A 292 5.47 -19.94 -4.79
C LYS A 292 5.65 -18.51 -5.25
N SER A 293 5.55 -17.53 -4.35
CA SER A 293 5.65 -16.11 -4.69
C SER A 293 7.05 -15.78 -5.22
N LEU A 294 8.10 -16.24 -4.53
CA LEU A 294 9.49 -16.10 -4.98
C LEU A 294 9.72 -16.73 -6.36
N LEU A 295 9.25 -17.97 -6.57
CA LEU A 295 9.35 -18.65 -7.86
C LEU A 295 8.61 -17.90 -8.97
N LEU A 296 7.41 -17.37 -8.72
CA LEU A 296 6.66 -16.59 -9.70
C LEU A 296 7.36 -15.26 -10.04
N VAL A 297 7.93 -14.56 -9.05
CA VAL A 297 8.72 -13.34 -9.27
C VAL A 297 9.94 -13.63 -10.13
N VAL A 298 10.65 -14.73 -9.90
CA VAL A 298 11.80 -15.13 -10.73
C VAL A 298 11.35 -15.56 -12.14
N ILE A 299 10.35 -16.44 -12.25
CA ILE A 299 9.88 -17.01 -13.53
C ILE A 299 9.33 -15.94 -14.49
N PHE A 300 8.63 -14.92 -13.99
CA PHE A 300 8.15 -13.82 -14.82
C PHE A 300 9.13 -12.64 -14.89
N GLY A 301 9.85 -12.34 -13.81
CA GLY A 301 10.75 -11.17 -13.73
C GLY A 301 12.05 -11.34 -14.49
N ALA A 302 12.71 -12.51 -14.40
CA ALA A 302 14.00 -12.72 -15.08
C ALA A 302 13.90 -12.65 -16.61
N PRO A 303 12.93 -13.30 -17.29
CA PRO A 303 12.74 -13.14 -18.74
C PRO A 303 12.32 -11.72 -19.13
N LEU A 304 11.53 -11.04 -18.28
CA LEU A 304 11.09 -9.66 -18.53
C LEU A 304 12.26 -8.67 -18.48
N ILE A 305 13.16 -8.82 -17.49
CA ILE A 305 14.38 -8.01 -17.37
C ILE A 305 15.35 -8.31 -18.53
N ALA A 306 15.54 -9.59 -18.87
CA ALA A 306 16.36 -9.97 -20.02
C ALA A 306 15.85 -9.33 -21.32
N LEU A 307 14.52 -9.35 -21.56
CA LEU A 307 13.91 -8.74 -22.73
C LEU A 307 13.93 -7.21 -22.70
N PHE A 308 13.75 -6.59 -21.53
CA PHE A 308 13.88 -5.14 -21.33
C PHE A 308 15.29 -4.64 -21.69
N LEU A 309 16.33 -5.27 -21.14
CA LEU A 309 17.73 -4.94 -21.43
C LEU A 309 18.09 -5.22 -22.89
N TRP A 310 17.60 -6.33 -23.45
CA TRP A 310 17.76 -6.65 -24.87
C TRP A 310 17.15 -5.57 -25.77
N ILE A 311 15.92 -5.09 -25.49
CA ILE A 311 15.30 -3.99 -26.24
C ILE A 311 16.20 -2.76 -26.21
N ILE A 312 16.70 -2.36 -25.04
CA ILE A 312 17.60 -1.20 -24.90
C ILE A 312 18.84 -1.37 -25.79
N SER A 313 19.50 -2.54 -25.73
CA SER A 313 20.68 -2.87 -26.55
C SER A 313 20.46 -2.87 -28.06
N LYS A 314 19.20 -2.87 -28.54
CA LYS A 314 18.83 -2.96 -29.96
C LYS A 314 18.09 -1.75 -30.52
N THR A 315 17.57 -0.87 -29.68
CA THR A 315 16.69 0.25 -30.12
C THR A 315 17.28 1.64 -29.88
N GLY A 316 18.42 1.76 -29.20
CA GLY A 316 19.16 3.02 -29.08
C GLY A 316 18.32 4.12 -28.42
N PRO A 317 18.43 5.40 -28.86
CA PRO A 317 17.73 6.52 -28.24
C PRO A 317 16.20 6.39 -28.14
N GLN A 318 15.56 5.55 -28.97
CA GLN A 318 14.12 5.35 -28.98
C GLN A 318 13.63 4.26 -28.01
N PHE A 319 14.51 3.65 -27.21
CA PHE A 319 14.17 2.48 -26.38
C PHE A 319 12.96 2.69 -25.45
N TYR A 320 12.74 3.92 -24.97
CA TYR A 320 11.65 4.24 -24.06
C TYR A 320 10.27 3.90 -24.65
N LEU A 321 10.10 4.02 -25.97
CA LEU A 321 8.86 3.67 -26.67
C LEU A 321 8.66 2.14 -26.72
N TYR A 322 9.72 1.38 -26.98
CA TYR A 322 9.68 -0.08 -27.09
C TYR A 322 9.58 -0.76 -25.72
N THR A 323 10.26 -0.24 -24.70
CA THR A 323 10.15 -0.72 -23.30
C THR A 323 8.81 -0.36 -22.68
N TRP A 324 8.25 0.82 -22.98
CA TRP A 324 6.86 1.15 -22.67
C TRP A 324 5.88 0.19 -23.36
N ALA A 325 6.01 -0.05 -24.66
CA ALA A 325 5.13 -0.96 -25.39
C ALA A 325 5.20 -2.40 -24.85
N LEU A 326 6.39 -2.86 -24.46
CA LEU A 326 6.58 -4.14 -23.76
C LEU A 326 5.82 -4.16 -22.42
N LEU A 327 6.02 -3.17 -21.54
CA LEU A 327 5.32 -3.17 -20.24
C LEU A 327 3.81 -2.98 -20.38
N ALA A 328 3.34 -2.19 -21.35
CA ALA A 328 1.92 -2.07 -21.68
C ALA A 328 1.31 -3.43 -22.10
N ALA A 329 2.00 -4.18 -22.98
CA ALA A 329 1.58 -5.52 -23.38
C ALA A 329 1.61 -6.51 -22.19
N VAL A 330 2.66 -6.48 -21.38
CA VAL A 330 2.80 -7.32 -20.17
C VAL A 330 1.72 -7.00 -19.13
N GLN A 331 1.36 -5.73 -18.93
CA GLN A 331 0.30 -5.33 -18.01
C GLN A 331 -1.09 -5.74 -18.52
N LEU A 332 -1.36 -5.61 -19.83
CA LEU A 332 -2.58 -6.12 -20.46
C LEU A 332 -2.69 -7.65 -20.35
N LEU A 333 -1.58 -8.36 -20.52
CA LEU A 333 -1.51 -9.81 -20.27
C LEU A 333 -1.72 -10.14 -18.79
N ALA A 334 -1.13 -9.39 -17.86
CA ALA A 334 -1.26 -9.60 -16.41
C ALA A 334 -2.72 -9.44 -15.93
N ILE A 335 -3.49 -8.50 -16.48
CA ILE A 335 -4.94 -8.35 -16.21
C ILE A 335 -5.72 -9.63 -16.53
N VAL A 336 -5.24 -10.46 -17.46
CA VAL A 336 -5.82 -11.77 -17.79
C VAL A 336 -5.16 -12.89 -16.99
N ILE A 337 -3.83 -12.98 -17.00
CA ILE A 337 -3.04 -14.08 -16.41
C ILE A 337 -3.18 -14.11 -14.89
N TYR A 338 -3.12 -12.96 -14.20
CA TYR A 338 -3.11 -12.92 -12.74
C TYR A 338 -4.35 -13.59 -12.11
N PRO A 339 -5.59 -13.22 -12.46
CA PRO A 339 -6.78 -13.84 -11.89
C PRO A 339 -7.26 -15.11 -12.62
N THR A 340 -6.51 -15.63 -13.59
CA THR A 340 -6.87 -16.89 -14.29
C THR A 340 -5.86 -18.02 -14.13
N LEU A 341 -4.57 -17.70 -13.91
CA LEU A 341 -3.49 -18.65 -13.71
C LEU A 341 -2.82 -18.48 -12.34
N ILE A 342 -2.52 -17.25 -11.91
CA ILE A 342 -1.71 -17.01 -10.70
C ILE A 342 -2.54 -17.15 -9.42
N GLN A 343 -3.68 -16.45 -9.28
CA GLN A 343 -4.52 -16.55 -8.08
C GLN A 343 -4.94 -18.00 -7.75
N PRO A 344 -5.31 -18.86 -8.73
CA PRO A 344 -5.60 -20.28 -8.48
C PRO A 344 -4.46 -21.14 -7.91
N LEU A 345 -3.20 -20.68 -7.92
CA LEU A 345 -2.07 -21.36 -7.26
C LEU A 345 -2.07 -21.16 -5.73
N PHE A 346 -2.79 -20.13 -5.26
CA PHE A 346 -2.86 -19.74 -3.85
C PHE A 346 -4.23 -20.07 -3.24
N ASN A 347 -5.31 -19.83 -3.98
CA ASN A 347 -6.69 -19.90 -3.50
C ASN A 347 -7.56 -20.78 -4.40
N LYS A 348 -8.54 -21.47 -3.82
CA LYS A 348 -9.53 -22.28 -4.53
C LYS A 348 -10.68 -21.38 -5.01
N PHE A 349 -11.07 -21.53 -6.29
CA PHE A 349 -12.16 -20.79 -6.90
C PHE A 349 -13.28 -21.73 -7.33
N GLU A 350 -14.42 -21.68 -6.64
CA GLU A 350 -15.59 -22.52 -6.93
C GLU A 350 -16.74 -21.69 -7.53
N PRO A 351 -17.53 -22.21 -8.48
CA PRO A 351 -18.72 -21.50 -8.96
C PRO A 351 -19.68 -21.24 -7.79
N LEU A 352 -20.27 -20.04 -7.72
CA LEU A 352 -21.27 -19.76 -6.68
C LEU A 352 -22.43 -20.76 -6.79
N PRO A 353 -22.83 -21.43 -5.69
CA PRO A 353 -23.94 -22.37 -5.68
C PRO A 353 -25.26 -21.76 -6.19
N ALA A 354 -26.18 -22.62 -6.64
CA ALA A 354 -27.52 -22.20 -7.01
C ALA A 354 -28.31 -21.72 -5.78
N GLY A 355 -29.17 -20.72 -5.96
CA GLY A 355 -30.00 -20.14 -4.90
C GLY A 355 -30.04 -18.61 -4.93
N LYS A 356 -30.79 -18.03 -3.99
CA LYS A 356 -31.21 -16.61 -3.96
C LYS A 356 -30.10 -15.59 -4.23
N LEU A 357 -28.93 -15.74 -3.62
CA LEU A 357 -27.81 -14.81 -3.80
C LEU A 357 -27.33 -14.79 -5.27
N ARG A 358 -27.21 -15.98 -5.86
CA ARG A 358 -26.81 -16.13 -7.26
C ARG A 358 -27.85 -15.57 -8.21
N GLU A 359 -29.11 -15.93 -8.01
CA GLU A 359 -30.25 -15.44 -8.79
C GLU A 359 -30.34 -13.91 -8.75
N ALA A 360 -30.18 -13.29 -7.58
CA ALA A 360 -30.22 -11.84 -7.42
C ALA A 360 -29.05 -11.12 -8.11
N ILE A 361 -27.84 -11.71 -8.09
CA ILE A 361 -26.67 -11.18 -8.80
C ILE A 361 -26.83 -11.33 -10.33
N GLU A 362 -27.28 -12.49 -10.81
CA GLU A 362 -27.52 -12.74 -12.23
C GLU A 362 -28.65 -11.84 -12.78
N ALA A 363 -29.69 -11.58 -11.98
CA ALA A 363 -30.75 -10.61 -12.29
C ALA A 363 -30.25 -9.16 -12.31
N LEU A 364 -29.41 -8.74 -11.35
CA LEU A 364 -28.81 -7.40 -11.34
C LEU A 364 -27.87 -7.19 -12.54
N ALA A 365 -27.02 -8.16 -12.83
CA ALA A 365 -26.15 -8.13 -14.01
C ALA A 365 -26.95 -8.00 -15.31
N SER A 366 -28.03 -8.78 -15.44
CA SER A 366 -28.94 -8.73 -16.58
C SER A 366 -29.63 -7.37 -16.72
N ARG A 367 -30.18 -6.82 -15.63
CA ARG A 367 -30.79 -5.47 -15.58
C ARG A 367 -29.84 -4.37 -16.06
N LEU A 368 -28.54 -4.54 -15.84
CA LEU A 368 -27.49 -3.57 -16.21
C LEU A 368 -26.84 -3.85 -17.57
N ASN A 369 -27.24 -4.91 -18.27
CA ASN A 369 -26.57 -5.44 -19.47
C ASN A 369 -25.07 -5.70 -19.23
N PHE A 370 -24.72 -6.12 -18.02
CA PHE A 370 -23.35 -6.47 -17.66
C PHE A 370 -23.00 -7.86 -18.22
N PRO A 371 -21.89 -8.02 -18.98
CA PRO A 371 -21.52 -9.29 -19.60
C PRO A 371 -20.86 -10.25 -18.60
N LEU A 372 -21.63 -10.68 -17.59
CA LEU A 372 -21.28 -11.69 -16.60
C LEU A 372 -21.12 -13.04 -17.29
N LYS A 373 -19.90 -13.61 -17.26
CA LYS A 373 -19.61 -14.93 -17.84
C LYS A 373 -19.45 -16.01 -16.78
N LYS A 374 -18.98 -15.67 -15.57
CA LYS A 374 -18.88 -16.57 -14.40
C LYS A 374 -18.97 -15.80 -13.09
N LEU A 375 -19.59 -16.41 -12.08
CA LEU A 375 -19.71 -15.92 -10.71
C LEU A 375 -19.09 -16.97 -9.78
N TYR A 376 -18.14 -16.55 -8.93
CA TYR A 376 -17.26 -17.42 -8.17
C TYR A 376 -17.25 -17.05 -6.67
N VAL A 377 -17.01 -18.05 -5.83
CA VAL A 377 -16.56 -17.90 -4.44
C VAL A 377 -15.07 -18.23 -4.37
N VAL A 378 -14.33 -17.54 -3.49
CA VAL A 378 -12.92 -17.83 -3.18
C VAL A 378 -12.76 -18.21 -1.70
N ASP A 379 -11.86 -19.16 -1.40
CA ASP A 379 -11.58 -19.69 -0.05
C ASP A 379 -10.75 -18.72 0.84
N GLY A 380 -11.18 -17.46 0.94
CA GLY A 380 -10.49 -16.41 1.69
C GLY A 380 -10.28 -16.78 3.17
N SER A 381 -11.29 -17.40 3.78
CA SER A 381 -11.28 -17.91 5.17
C SER A 381 -10.07 -18.78 5.51
N LYS A 382 -9.49 -19.50 4.55
CA LYS A 382 -8.29 -20.34 4.70
C LYS A 382 -7.04 -19.54 5.10
N ARG A 383 -7.04 -18.22 4.85
CA ARG A 383 -5.91 -17.32 5.11
C ARG A 383 -6.21 -16.36 6.23
N SER A 384 -7.36 -15.70 6.16
CA SER A 384 -7.79 -14.68 7.11
C SER A 384 -9.32 -14.61 7.16
N SER A 385 -9.87 -14.17 8.29
CA SER A 385 -11.30 -13.80 8.37
C SER A 385 -11.60 -12.41 7.77
N HIS A 386 -10.84 -11.99 6.76
CA HIS A 386 -11.03 -10.70 6.09
C HIS A 386 -11.94 -10.83 4.87
N SER A 387 -12.94 -9.97 4.78
CA SER A 387 -14.01 -10.03 3.78
C SER A 387 -13.86 -9.01 2.67
N ASN A 388 -14.10 -9.46 1.43
CA ASN A 388 -14.01 -8.64 0.22
C ASN A 388 -14.86 -9.22 -0.95
N ALA A 389 -15.07 -8.44 -2.01
CA ALA A 389 -15.58 -8.88 -3.31
C ALA A 389 -14.92 -8.04 -4.41
N TYR A 390 -14.78 -8.60 -5.62
CA TYR A 390 -14.16 -7.87 -6.73
C TYR A 390 -14.65 -8.32 -8.11
N VAL A 391 -14.67 -7.38 -9.06
CA VAL A 391 -14.96 -7.62 -10.49
C VAL A 391 -13.69 -7.57 -11.34
N PHE A 392 -13.53 -8.54 -12.24
CA PHE A 392 -12.41 -8.58 -13.19
C PHE A 392 -12.80 -9.16 -14.56
N GLY A 393 -11.81 -9.27 -15.45
CA GLY A 393 -11.94 -9.86 -16.79
C GLY A 393 -12.03 -8.83 -17.91
N PHE A 394 -11.73 -9.26 -19.12
CA PHE A 394 -11.50 -8.39 -20.28
C PHE A 394 -12.72 -8.33 -21.21
N PHE A 395 -12.95 -7.17 -21.83
CA PHE A 395 -14.12 -6.86 -22.70
C PHE A 395 -15.44 -7.54 -22.26
N LYS A 396 -15.99 -8.43 -23.10
CA LYS A 396 -17.29 -9.12 -22.94
C LYS A 396 -17.22 -10.39 -22.07
N SER A 397 -16.14 -10.59 -21.30
CA SER A 397 -15.93 -11.78 -20.47
C SER A 397 -15.62 -11.39 -19.03
N LYS A 398 -16.60 -10.78 -18.35
CA LYS A 398 -16.46 -10.36 -16.96
C LYS A 398 -16.71 -11.51 -15.98
N ARG A 399 -16.08 -11.42 -14.81
CA ARG A 399 -16.25 -12.34 -13.69
C ARG A 399 -16.41 -11.53 -12.40
N ILE A 400 -17.24 -12.04 -11.50
CA ILE A 400 -17.39 -11.56 -10.12
C ILE A 400 -16.80 -12.64 -9.21
N VAL A 401 -15.96 -12.26 -8.25
CA VAL A 401 -15.55 -13.11 -7.12
C VAL A 401 -16.04 -12.48 -5.82
N ILE A 402 -16.55 -13.33 -4.93
CA ILE A 402 -17.01 -12.99 -3.59
C ILE A 402 -16.23 -13.86 -2.60
N TYR A 403 -15.76 -13.30 -1.50
CA TYR A 403 -15.10 -14.08 -0.45
C TYR A 403 -16.16 -14.90 0.31
N ASP A 404 -15.83 -16.13 0.65
CA ASP A 404 -16.62 -16.98 1.54
C ASP A 404 -17.05 -16.26 2.83
N THR A 405 -16.11 -15.59 3.51
CA THR A 405 -16.38 -14.81 4.73
C THR A 405 -17.38 -13.66 4.54
N LEU A 406 -17.48 -13.07 3.34
CA LEU A 406 -18.47 -12.03 3.05
C LEU A 406 -19.89 -12.61 2.91
N ILE A 407 -20.00 -13.86 2.44
CA ILE A 407 -21.27 -14.60 2.34
C ILE A 407 -21.75 -15.03 3.73
N GLU A 408 -20.84 -15.27 4.67
CA GLU A 408 -21.15 -15.59 6.07
C GLU A 408 -21.61 -14.36 6.88
N GLN A 409 -21.06 -13.16 6.60
CA GLN A 409 -21.29 -11.94 7.38
C GLN A 409 -22.49 -11.08 6.91
N CYS A 410 -22.79 -11.09 5.61
CA CYS A 410 -23.73 -10.16 4.98
C CYS A 410 -24.96 -10.85 4.38
N THR A 411 -26.10 -10.16 4.36
CA THR A 411 -27.33 -10.67 3.74
C THR A 411 -27.22 -10.66 2.22
N THR A 412 -28.12 -11.37 1.53
CA THR A 412 -28.16 -11.37 0.06
C THR A 412 -28.28 -9.96 -0.52
N GLU A 413 -29.10 -9.11 0.10
CA GLU A 413 -29.36 -7.74 -0.34
C GLU A 413 -28.15 -6.82 -0.10
N GLU A 414 -27.41 -7.04 0.99
CA GLU A 414 -26.15 -6.33 1.32
C GLU A 414 -25.01 -6.72 0.36
N ILE A 415 -24.90 -7.99 -0.01
CA ILE A 415 -23.91 -8.47 -0.99
C ILE A 415 -24.26 -7.98 -2.40
N VAL A 416 -25.54 -8.02 -2.78
CA VAL A 416 -26.04 -7.45 -4.05
C VAL A 416 -25.80 -5.94 -4.12
N ALA A 417 -25.82 -5.22 -2.99
CA ALA A 417 -25.49 -3.80 -2.92
C ALA A 417 -24.00 -3.51 -3.17
N VAL A 418 -23.10 -4.37 -2.65
CA VAL A 418 -21.66 -4.32 -2.94
C VAL A 418 -21.38 -4.69 -4.39
N VAL A 419 -22.03 -5.72 -4.94
CA VAL A 419 -21.96 -6.01 -6.38
C VAL A 419 -22.50 -4.83 -7.19
N GLY A 420 -23.52 -4.11 -6.72
CA GLY A 420 -23.99 -2.86 -7.32
C GLY A 420 -22.92 -1.76 -7.37
N HIS A 421 -22.07 -1.64 -6.34
CA HIS A 421 -20.92 -0.73 -6.31
C HIS A 421 -19.83 -1.19 -7.31
N GLU A 422 -19.45 -2.48 -7.30
CA GLU A 422 -18.50 -3.07 -8.26
C GLU A 422 -18.92 -2.86 -9.72
N LEU A 423 -20.21 -3.02 -10.03
CA LEU A 423 -20.76 -2.76 -11.35
C LEU A 423 -20.79 -1.27 -11.71
N GLY A 424 -20.73 -0.37 -10.72
CA GLY A 424 -20.50 1.07 -10.91
C GLY A 424 -19.10 1.36 -11.47
N HIS A 425 -18.06 0.73 -10.91
CA HIS A 425 -16.68 0.85 -11.41
C HIS A 425 -16.54 0.42 -12.88
N TRP A 426 -17.28 -0.63 -13.28
CA TRP A 426 -17.41 -1.00 -14.68
C TRP A 426 -18.19 0.02 -15.50
N LYS A 427 -19.38 0.44 -15.04
CA LYS A 427 -20.30 1.31 -15.79
C LYS A 427 -19.71 2.70 -16.06
N MET A 428 -18.86 3.19 -15.16
CA MET A 428 -18.18 4.50 -15.26
C MET A 428 -16.76 4.40 -15.84
N SER A 429 -16.35 3.21 -16.29
CA SER A 429 -15.04 2.93 -16.90
C SER A 429 -13.84 3.34 -16.04
N HIS A 430 -13.91 3.12 -14.72
CA HIS A 430 -12.81 3.46 -13.80
C HIS A 430 -11.53 2.67 -14.13
N VAL A 431 -11.64 1.35 -14.36
CA VAL A 431 -10.47 0.51 -14.69
C VAL A 431 -9.78 0.94 -16.00
N PRO A 432 -10.47 1.16 -17.14
CA PRO A 432 -9.86 1.74 -18.33
C PRO A 432 -9.22 3.12 -18.11
N ARG A 433 -9.85 3.99 -17.31
CA ARG A 433 -9.33 5.34 -17.00
C ARG A 433 -8.02 5.28 -16.20
N MET A 434 -8.00 4.49 -15.13
CA MET A 434 -6.81 4.25 -14.31
C MET A 434 -5.70 3.56 -15.11
N LEU A 435 -6.04 2.61 -15.99
CA LEU A 435 -5.07 1.95 -16.88
C LEU A 435 -4.43 2.96 -17.85
N ALA A 436 -5.21 3.86 -18.45
CA ALA A 436 -4.69 4.90 -19.33
C ALA A 436 -3.75 5.87 -18.59
N MET A 437 -4.12 6.29 -17.36
CA MET A 437 -3.25 7.08 -16.50
C MET A 437 -1.94 6.35 -16.17
N ALA A 438 -2.01 5.04 -15.86
CA ALA A 438 -0.83 4.21 -15.61
C ALA A 438 0.05 4.06 -16.87
N GLN A 439 -0.51 3.99 -18.07
CA GLN A 439 0.29 4.00 -19.30
C GLN A 439 1.03 5.32 -19.50
N ILE A 440 0.39 6.47 -19.23
CA ILE A 440 1.01 7.79 -19.31
C ILE A 440 2.14 7.90 -18.29
N GLN A 441 1.92 7.49 -17.03
CA GLN A 441 2.96 7.45 -16.01
C GLN A 441 4.13 6.54 -16.41
N THR A 442 3.85 5.33 -16.90
CA THR A 442 4.90 4.37 -17.34
C THR A 442 5.71 4.90 -18.52
N PHE A 443 5.06 5.59 -19.46
CA PHE A 443 5.75 6.26 -20.57
C PHE A 443 6.67 7.38 -20.06
N LEU A 444 6.18 8.23 -19.16
CA LEU A 444 6.98 9.32 -18.57
C LEU A 444 8.16 8.81 -17.73
N ILE A 445 8.00 7.69 -17.02
CA ILE A 445 9.08 7.00 -16.29
C ILE A 445 10.18 6.56 -17.26
N PHE A 446 9.85 5.88 -18.36
CA PHE A 446 10.87 5.42 -19.31
C PHE A 446 11.48 6.56 -20.14
N PHE A 447 10.69 7.58 -20.49
CA PHE A 447 11.19 8.78 -21.14
C PHE A 447 12.21 9.51 -20.25
N ALA A 448 11.88 9.72 -18.97
CA ALA A 448 12.80 10.29 -18.00
C ALA A 448 14.04 9.41 -17.78
N PHE A 449 13.89 8.09 -17.68
CA PHE A 449 15.04 7.17 -17.61
C PHE A 449 15.98 7.32 -18.82
N GLY A 450 15.45 7.62 -20.00
CA GLY A 450 16.24 7.95 -21.20
C GLY A 450 17.20 9.13 -21.03
N CYS A 451 16.94 10.05 -20.09
CA CYS A 451 17.85 11.14 -19.75
C CYS A 451 18.98 10.71 -18.78
N PHE A 452 18.74 9.72 -17.91
CA PHE A 452 19.70 9.30 -16.88
C PHE A 452 20.52 8.04 -17.26
N ILE A 453 20.05 7.22 -18.20
CA ILE A 453 20.64 5.92 -18.54
C ILE A 453 22.14 5.99 -18.92
N GLY A 454 22.57 7.09 -19.57
CA GLY A 454 23.96 7.33 -19.96
C GLY A 454 24.73 8.28 -19.04
N GLU A 455 24.11 8.78 -17.97
CA GLU A 455 24.68 9.85 -17.13
C GLU A 455 25.75 9.31 -16.18
N LYS A 456 27.02 9.43 -16.60
CA LYS A 456 28.18 8.89 -15.88
C LYS A 456 28.32 9.46 -14.47
N ALA A 457 27.91 10.72 -14.22
CA ALA A 457 27.95 11.31 -12.88
C ALA A 457 27.04 10.57 -11.88
N MET A 458 25.91 10.02 -12.34
CA MET A 458 25.03 9.18 -11.51
C MET A 458 25.75 7.90 -11.09
N TYR A 459 26.29 7.13 -12.04
CA TYR A 459 27.01 5.88 -11.76
C TYR A 459 28.24 6.12 -10.85
N ALA A 460 29.02 7.16 -11.15
CA ALA A 460 30.21 7.52 -10.36
C ALA A 460 29.86 7.91 -8.92
N SER A 461 28.74 8.61 -8.69
CA SER A 461 28.25 8.96 -7.34
C SER A 461 27.95 7.73 -6.47
N PHE A 462 27.54 6.61 -7.09
CA PHE A 462 27.34 5.34 -6.39
C PHE A 462 28.60 4.46 -6.36
N GLY A 463 29.74 4.92 -6.91
CA GLY A 463 31.01 4.17 -6.92
C GLY A 463 31.11 3.12 -8.03
N MET A 464 30.45 3.34 -9.16
CA MET A 464 30.57 2.52 -10.37
C MET A 464 31.46 3.20 -11.41
N GLU A 465 32.45 2.48 -11.94
CA GLU A 465 33.30 2.92 -13.06
C GLU A 465 32.66 2.66 -14.43
N THR A 466 31.84 1.60 -14.52
CA THR A 466 31.06 1.21 -15.70
C THR A 466 29.60 1.66 -15.58
N THR A 467 28.85 1.63 -16.68
CA THR A 467 27.43 2.02 -16.73
C THR A 467 26.47 0.86 -17.09
N PRO A 468 26.33 -0.21 -16.27
CA PRO A 468 25.41 -1.31 -16.57
C PRO A 468 23.95 -0.82 -16.51
N VAL A 469 23.17 -1.10 -17.54
CA VAL A 469 21.83 -0.53 -17.72
C VAL A 469 20.89 -0.91 -16.56
N MET A 470 21.03 -2.12 -16.03
CA MET A 470 20.28 -2.59 -14.87
C MET A 470 20.55 -1.75 -13.60
N LEU A 471 21.81 -1.37 -13.36
CA LEU A 471 22.15 -0.51 -12.21
C LEU A 471 21.70 0.93 -12.44
N GLY A 472 21.83 1.44 -13.67
CA GLY A 472 21.29 2.75 -14.03
C GLY A 472 19.79 2.86 -13.75
N PHE A 473 19.03 1.80 -14.06
CA PHE A 473 17.61 1.74 -13.75
C PHE A 473 17.35 1.72 -12.24
N VAL A 474 18.13 0.97 -11.45
CA VAL A 474 18.02 0.94 -9.97
C VAL A 474 18.34 2.31 -9.35
N PHE A 475 19.40 2.98 -9.78
CA PHE A 475 19.75 4.32 -9.31
C PHE A 475 18.70 5.37 -9.71
N PHE A 476 18.14 5.24 -10.93
CA PHE A 476 17.02 6.06 -11.37
C PHE A 476 15.74 5.84 -10.56
N GLN A 477 15.44 4.62 -10.10
CA GLN A 477 14.28 4.40 -9.21
C GLN A 477 14.41 5.16 -7.88
N TYR A 478 15.60 5.24 -7.29
CA TYR A 478 15.83 6.07 -6.10
C TYR A 478 15.67 7.58 -6.36
N LEU A 479 16.03 8.06 -7.56
CA LEU A 479 15.80 9.46 -7.96
C LEU A 479 14.31 9.74 -8.24
N TYR A 480 13.58 8.73 -8.72
CA TYR A 480 12.16 8.82 -9.04
C TYR A 480 11.26 8.76 -7.79
N GLU A 481 11.70 8.14 -6.70
CA GLU A 481 10.90 7.86 -5.49
C GLU A 481 10.00 9.03 -5.02
N PRO A 482 10.49 10.28 -4.84
CA PRO A 482 9.65 11.38 -4.34
C PRO A 482 8.55 11.80 -5.34
N LEU A 483 8.84 11.72 -6.64
CA LEU A 483 7.87 11.96 -7.70
C LEU A 483 6.87 10.80 -7.80
N GLY A 484 7.32 9.57 -7.59
CA GLY A 484 6.48 8.38 -7.45
C GLY A 484 5.44 8.54 -6.34
N SER A 485 5.86 8.96 -5.14
CA SER A 485 4.96 9.20 -4.01
C SER A 485 3.97 10.36 -4.25
N LEU A 486 4.40 11.44 -4.92
CA LEU A 486 3.49 12.52 -5.33
C LEU A 486 2.42 12.03 -6.34
N LEU A 487 2.82 11.21 -7.31
CA LEU A 487 1.92 10.63 -8.29
C LEU A 487 0.99 9.58 -7.66
N GLN A 488 1.46 8.84 -6.65
CA GLN A 488 0.64 7.92 -5.84
C GLN A 488 -0.46 8.68 -5.07
N PHE A 489 -0.13 9.82 -4.43
CA PHE A 489 -1.12 10.68 -3.79
C PHE A 489 -2.19 11.16 -4.78
N CYS A 490 -1.80 11.65 -5.96
CA CYS A 490 -2.74 12.02 -7.03
C CYS A 490 -3.60 10.82 -7.48
N GLY A 491 -3.02 9.62 -7.59
CA GLY A 491 -3.74 8.38 -7.87
C GLY A 491 -4.77 8.02 -6.80
N ASN A 492 -4.43 8.17 -5.52
CA ASN A 492 -5.33 7.94 -4.38
C ASN A 492 -6.51 8.94 -4.38
N VAL A 493 -6.28 10.22 -4.72
CA VAL A 493 -7.36 11.21 -4.89
C VAL A 493 -8.34 10.78 -6.00
N VAL A 494 -7.84 10.34 -7.16
CA VAL A 494 -8.70 9.85 -8.25
C VAL A 494 -9.42 8.55 -7.87
N SER A 495 -8.77 7.66 -7.11
CA SER A 495 -9.39 6.46 -6.55
C SER A 495 -10.57 6.80 -5.62
N ARG A 496 -10.38 7.74 -4.68
CA ARG A 496 -11.45 8.21 -3.79
C ARG A 496 -12.64 8.81 -4.54
N ILE A 497 -12.39 9.54 -5.63
CA ILE A 497 -13.44 10.06 -6.51
C ILE A 497 -14.20 8.91 -7.21
N ASN A 498 -13.49 7.92 -7.74
CA ASN A 498 -14.09 6.73 -8.36
C ASN A 498 -14.98 5.95 -7.37
N GLU A 499 -14.56 5.82 -6.11
CA GLU A 499 -15.34 5.18 -5.03
C GLU A 499 -16.67 5.89 -4.75
N PHE A 500 -16.66 7.22 -4.59
CA PHE A 500 -17.90 7.98 -4.41
C PHE A 500 -18.83 7.90 -5.63
N GLN A 501 -18.27 7.81 -6.85
CA GLN A 501 -19.05 7.59 -8.06
C GLN A 501 -19.72 6.20 -8.08
N ALA A 502 -19.00 5.15 -7.64
CA ALA A 502 -19.53 3.80 -7.51
C ALA A 502 -20.59 3.66 -6.39
N ASP A 503 -20.37 4.30 -5.23
CA ASP A 503 -21.37 4.39 -4.14
C ASP A 503 -22.65 5.10 -4.62
N ALA A 504 -22.50 6.24 -5.28
CA ALA A 504 -23.63 6.97 -5.86
C ALA A 504 -24.36 6.18 -6.96
N PHE A 505 -23.66 5.29 -7.68
CA PHE A 505 -24.28 4.39 -8.64
C PHE A 505 -25.13 3.31 -7.94
N SER A 506 -24.58 2.60 -6.94
CA SER A 506 -25.34 1.60 -6.17
C SER A 506 -26.55 2.23 -5.44
N LYS A 507 -26.38 3.44 -4.90
CA LYS A 507 -27.47 4.27 -4.34
C LYS A 507 -28.59 4.51 -5.35
N LYS A 508 -28.26 4.91 -6.59
CA LYS A 508 -29.22 5.13 -7.69
C LYS A 508 -29.96 3.86 -8.14
N LEU A 509 -29.42 2.67 -7.88
CA LEU A 509 -30.09 1.39 -8.18
C LEU A 509 -31.13 0.98 -7.13
N GLY A 510 -31.18 1.68 -5.99
CA GLY A 510 -32.06 1.43 -4.85
C GLY A 510 -31.35 0.87 -3.61
N TYR A 511 -30.06 0.57 -3.70
CA TYR A 511 -29.32 -0.21 -2.68
C TYR A 511 -28.57 0.62 -1.63
N GLY A 512 -28.79 1.93 -1.56
CA GLY A 512 -27.99 2.82 -0.69
C GLY A 512 -27.97 2.44 0.79
N LYS A 513 -29.11 1.98 1.34
CA LYS A 513 -29.21 1.53 2.73
C LYS A 513 -28.49 0.19 2.97
N GLN A 514 -28.61 -0.73 2.01
CA GLN A 514 -27.99 -2.05 2.05
C GLN A 514 -26.47 -1.96 1.90
N LEU A 515 -25.98 -1.08 1.02
CA LEU A 515 -24.55 -0.79 0.89
C LEU A 515 -24.00 -0.16 2.18
N ALA A 516 -24.72 0.81 2.76
CA ALA A 516 -24.35 1.42 4.03
C ALA A 516 -24.26 0.40 5.18
N ALA A 517 -25.21 -0.54 5.28
CA ALA A 517 -25.19 -1.62 6.26
C ALA A 517 -24.00 -2.58 6.02
N CYS A 518 -23.76 -2.98 4.77
CA CYS A 518 -22.65 -3.85 4.38
C CYS A 518 -21.28 -3.22 4.68
N LEU A 519 -21.10 -1.93 4.37
CA LEU A 519 -19.87 -1.18 4.66
C LEU A 519 -19.61 -1.08 6.19
N ILE A 520 -20.66 -0.90 7.01
CA ILE A 520 -20.54 -0.92 8.47
C ILE A 520 -20.07 -2.30 8.94
N LYS A 521 -20.68 -3.40 8.45
CA LYS A 521 -20.26 -4.77 8.78
C LYS A 521 -18.81 -5.04 8.39
N LEU A 522 -18.45 -4.74 7.13
CA LEU A 522 -17.09 -4.89 6.62
C LEU A 522 -16.05 -4.13 7.47
N GLN A 523 -16.37 -2.92 7.93
CA GLN A 523 -15.49 -2.14 8.80
C GLN A 523 -15.32 -2.78 10.19
N ILE A 524 -16.41 -3.32 10.77
CA ILE A 524 -16.41 -4.01 12.07
C ILE A 524 -15.60 -5.30 11.99
N GLU A 525 -15.93 -6.16 11.04
CA GLU A 525 -15.36 -7.51 10.90
C GLU A 525 -13.86 -7.45 10.53
N ASN A 526 -13.45 -6.51 9.66
CA ASN A 526 -12.04 -6.28 9.35
C ASN A 526 -11.30 -5.46 10.44
N LYS A 527 -11.98 -5.03 11.51
CA LYS A 527 -11.45 -4.12 12.56
C LYS A 527 -10.78 -2.85 12.01
N SER A 528 -11.26 -2.34 10.87
CA SER A 528 -10.65 -1.23 10.14
C SER A 528 -10.75 0.10 10.89
N THR A 529 -9.72 0.96 10.77
CA THR A 529 -9.57 2.25 11.45
C THR A 529 -10.84 3.11 11.42
N MET A 530 -11.48 3.28 12.57
CA MET A 530 -12.81 3.90 12.70
C MET A 530 -12.78 5.44 12.73
N ASN A 531 -11.64 6.04 13.11
CA ASN A 531 -11.43 7.50 13.12
C ASN A 531 -10.02 7.83 12.58
N PRO A 532 -9.80 7.81 11.26
CA PRO A 532 -8.47 8.08 10.70
C PRO A 532 -8.11 9.56 10.78
N ASP A 533 -6.82 9.88 10.77
CA ASP A 533 -6.37 11.27 10.66
C ASP A 533 -6.66 11.82 9.24
N PRO A 534 -7.22 13.04 9.07
CA PRO A 534 -7.53 13.59 7.76
C PRO A 534 -6.33 13.72 6.82
N LEU A 535 -5.12 14.01 7.34
CA LEU A 535 -3.92 14.12 6.50
C LEU A 535 -3.36 12.73 6.14
N TYR A 536 -3.28 11.82 7.11
CA TYR A 536 -2.90 10.42 6.86
C TYR A 536 -3.81 9.76 5.81
N SER A 537 -5.13 9.87 5.99
CA SER A 537 -6.12 9.28 5.08
C SER A 537 -6.18 9.97 3.72
N ALA A 538 -5.93 11.27 3.63
CA ALA A 538 -5.76 11.95 2.34
C ALA A 538 -4.56 11.40 1.54
N TYR A 539 -3.47 11.08 2.23
CA TYR A 539 -2.25 10.56 1.60
C TYR A 539 -2.36 9.07 1.24
N HIS A 540 -2.71 8.23 2.22
CA HIS A 540 -2.58 6.77 2.13
C HIS A 540 -3.81 6.05 1.54
N TYR A 541 -5.03 6.57 1.72
CA TYR A 541 -6.23 5.77 1.45
C TYR A 541 -6.74 5.94 0.02
N SER A 542 -6.72 4.84 -0.74
CA SER A 542 -7.39 4.71 -2.04
C SER A 542 -8.93 4.68 -1.92
N HIS A 543 -9.47 4.31 -0.75
CA HIS A 543 -10.90 4.31 -0.44
C HIS A 543 -11.25 5.40 0.59
N PRO A 544 -12.34 6.18 0.42
CA PRO A 544 -12.70 7.19 1.39
C PRO A 544 -13.06 6.56 2.76
N PRO A 545 -12.70 7.19 3.90
CA PRO A 545 -13.10 6.75 5.24
C PRO A 545 -14.61 6.46 5.34
N LEU A 546 -14.99 5.45 6.13
CA LEU A 546 -16.38 4.97 6.27
C LEU A 546 -17.39 6.12 6.47
N VAL A 547 -17.08 7.06 7.38
CA VAL A 547 -17.97 8.19 7.68
C VAL A 547 -18.21 9.09 6.46
N GLU A 548 -17.23 9.27 5.57
CA GLU A 548 -17.43 10.03 4.33
C GLU A 548 -18.38 9.29 3.38
N ARG A 549 -18.18 7.98 3.19
CA ARG A 549 -19.03 7.13 2.34
C ARG A 549 -20.46 7.05 2.85
N LEU A 550 -20.66 6.85 4.16
CA LEU A 550 -21.98 6.79 4.77
C LEU A 550 -22.75 8.12 4.68
N ASN A 551 -22.05 9.26 4.75
CA ASN A 551 -22.65 10.56 4.47
C ASN A 551 -23.09 10.69 3.01
N ALA A 552 -22.25 10.27 2.04
CA ALA A 552 -22.60 10.28 0.62
C ALA A 552 -23.77 9.32 0.27
N LEU A 553 -24.05 8.33 1.11
CA LEU A 553 -25.17 7.38 1.00
C LEU A 553 -26.45 7.85 1.72
N ASP A 554 -26.46 9.05 2.33
CA ASP A 554 -27.54 9.61 3.16
C ASP A 554 -27.92 8.69 4.35
N ASN A 555 -26.95 8.03 4.98
CA ASN A 555 -27.24 7.14 6.11
C ASN A 555 -27.70 7.94 7.35
N PRO A 556 -28.97 7.81 7.79
CA PRO A 556 -29.55 8.62 8.88
C PRO A 556 -28.98 8.29 10.27
N HIS A 557 -28.15 7.25 10.39
CA HIS A 557 -27.50 6.90 11.64
C HIS A 557 -26.17 7.63 11.85
N VAL A 558 -25.57 8.23 10.81
CA VAL A 558 -24.41 9.11 10.99
C VAL A 558 -24.89 10.41 11.60
N ALA A 559 -24.31 10.81 12.74
CA ALA A 559 -24.65 12.11 13.32
C ALA A 559 -24.24 13.24 12.33
N PRO A 560 -25.10 14.26 12.12
CA PRO A 560 -24.75 15.37 11.24
C PRO A 560 -23.46 16.04 11.72
N LYS A 561 -22.69 16.59 10.79
CA LYS A 561 -21.58 17.47 11.16
C LYS A 561 -22.16 18.64 11.96
N THR A 562 -21.71 18.80 13.20
CA THR A 562 -21.85 20.07 13.92
C THR A 562 -21.02 21.10 13.16
N GLU A 563 -21.66 22.20 12.76
CA GLU A 563 -21.02 23.35 12.12
C GLU A 563 -20.00 24.04 13.05
#